data_AF-A0A450W2M6-F1
#
_entry.id   AF-A0A450W2M6-F1
#
_cell.length_a   1.000
_cell.length_b   1.000
_cell.length_c   1.000
_cell.angle_alpha   90.00
_cell.angle_beta   90.00
_cell.angle_gamma   90.00
#
_symmetry.space_group_name_H-M   'P 1'
#
loop_
_entity.id
_entity.type
_entity.pdbx_description
1 polymer ?
#
loop_
_entity_poly.entity_id
_entity_poly.type
_entity_poly.pdbx_seq_one_letter_code
_entity_poly.pdbx_strand_id
1 'polypeptide(L)'
;MPSMTTQPGKSGTKKVDEKYHLMSFSNFLIILFRIFRESDYNFGDVVLVGFPVTDLQTVKKRPAVAISRKTYQQNRPDVISMAVTSRIRQPLATGEAMLKDWQVAGLARPSVLNPLIATLAQKRIVKVMGRLSVADMAVLDVLIQTIFGNSLHE
;
A
#
# COMPACT_ATOMS: atom_id res chain seq x y z
N MET A 1 -28.68 -23.69 -70.31
CA MET A 1 -29.11 -24.34 -69.04
C MET A 1 -28.32 -25.64 -68.91
N PRO A 2 -27.64 -25.94 -67.78
CA PRO A 2 -28.18 -25.98 -66.41
C PRO A 2 -27.32 -25.25 -65.35
N SER A 3 -27.70 -25.45 -64.09
CA SER A 3 -27.56 -24.60 -62.91
C SER A 3 -26.60 -25.12 -61.82
N MET A 4 -26.27 -24.20 -60.91
CA MET A 4 -25.79 -24.33 -59.51
C MET A 4 -24.36 -24.81 -59.26
N THR A 5 -23.56 -24.02 -58.51
CA THR A 5 -23.37 -24.27 -57.06
C THR A 5 -22.59 -23.15 -56.33
N THR A 6 -23.25 -22.58 -55.32
CA THR A 6 -22.79 -22.18 -53.97
C THR A 6 -21.46 -21.43 -53.76
N GLN A 7 -21.58 -20.18 -53.29
CA GLN A 7 -20.55 -19.51 -52.48
C GLN A 7 -20.60 -19.98 -51.02
N PRO A 8 -19.46 -20.23 -50.34
CA PRO A 8 -19.44 -20.53 -48.91
C PRO A 8 -19.29 -19.27 -48.04
N GLY A 9 -20.27 -19.10 -47.15
CA GLY A 9 -20.17 -18.66 -45.75
C GLY A 9 -19.20 -17.55 -45.34
N LYS A 10 -19.75 -16.38 -44.99
CA LYS A 10 -19.15 -15.48 -43.99
C LYS A 10 -19.53 -15.98 -42.59
N SER A 11 -18.57 -16.55 -41.86
CA SER A 11 -18.69 -16.79 -40.41
C SER A 11 -17.32 -16.62 -39.76
N GLY A 12 -16.99 -15.40 -39.33
CA GLY A 12 -15.72 -15.12 -38.65
C GLY A 12 -15.65 -13.82 -37.85
N THR A 13 -16.60 -12.89 -38.03
CA THR A 13 -16.48 -11.54 -37.44
C THR A 13 -17.06 -11.40 -36.03
N LYS A 14 -18.04 -12.22 -35.61
CA LYS A 14 -18.69 -12.05 -34.29
C LYS A 14 -17.75 -12.26 -33.09
N LYS A 15 -16.77 -13.15 -33.19
CA LYS A 15 -15.94 -13.55 -32.04
C LYS A 15 -14.84 -12.54 -31.69
N VAL A 16 -14.46 -11.72 -32.67
CA VAL A 16 -13.39 -10.74 -32.55
C VAL A 16 -13.94 -9.44 -31.94
N ASP A 17 -15.09 -8.96 -32.41
CA ASP A 17 -15.75 -7.76 -31.88
C ASP A 17 -16.20 -7.92 -30.42
N GLU A 18 -16.70 -9.10 -30.04
CA GLU A 18 -17.11 -9.40 -28.67
C GLU A 18 -15.91 -9.37 -27.70
N LYS A 19 -14.74 -9.85 -28.13
CA LYS A 19 -13.51 -9.84 -27.35
C LYS A 19 -12.99 -8.41 -27.10
N TYR A 20 -13.05 -7.53 -28.11
CA TYR A 20 -12.67 -6.12 -27.95
C TYR A 20 -13.64 -5.35 -27.05
N HIS A 21 -14.95 -5.63 -27.17
CA HIS A 21 -15.96 -5.01 -26.32
C HIS A 21 -15.83 -5.45 -24.86
N LEU A 22 -15.52 -6.73 -24.62
CA LEU A 22 -15.20 -7.28 -23.30
C LEU A 22 -13.89 -6.71 -22.72
N MET A 23 -12.84 -6.57 -23.53
CA MET A 23 -11.58 -5.93 -23.09
C MET A 23 -11.77 -4.45 -22.74
N SER A 24 -12.58 -3.73 -23.52
CA SER A 24 -12.93 -2.32 -23.28
C SER A 24 -13.76 -2.16 -22.00
N PHE A 25 -14.79 -3.00 -21.83
CA PHE A 25 -15.62 -3.00 -20.62
C PHE A 25 -14.83 -3.41 -19.38
N SER A 26 -13.93 -4.39 -19.48
CA SER A 26 -13.07 -4.81 -18.38
C SER A 26 -12.06 -3.72 -18.01
N ASN A 27 -11.47 -3.02 -18.98
CA ASN A 27 -10.61 -1.86 -18.71
C ASN A 27 -11.39 -0.71 -18.09
N PHE A 28 -12.61 -0.45 -18.57
CA PHE A 28 -13.52 0.55 -17.98
C PHE A 28 -13.87 0.19 -16.54
N LEU A 29 -14.21 -1.07 -16.25
CA LEU A 29 -14.46 -1.57 -14.89
C LEU A 29 -13.24 -1.48 -13.99
N ILE A 30 -12.03 -1.77 -14.50
CA ILE A 30 -10.79 -1.60 -13.74
C ILE A 30 -10.55 -0.13 -13.41
N ILE A 31 -10.78 0.78 -14.36
CA ILE A 31 -10.67 2.22 -14.16
C ILE A 31 -11.74 2.69 -13.17
N LEU A 32 -12.98 2.21 -13.30
CA LEU A 32 -14.08 2.51 -12.39
C LEU A 32 -13.77 2.01 -10.98
N PHE A 33 -13.29 0.78 -10.83
CA PHE A 33 -12.83 0.24 -9.54
C PHE A 33 -11.64 0.99 -8.96
N ARG A 34 -10.78 1.61 -9.78
CA ARG A 34 -9.69 2.50 -9.31
C ARG A 34 -10.21 3.86 -8.89
N ILE A 35 -11.14 4.46 -9.64
CA ILE A 35 -11.75 5.75 -9.35
C ILE A 35 -12.62 5.68 -8.09
N PHE A 36 -13.40 4.61 -7.95
CA PHE A 36 -14.29 4.35 -6.81
C PHE A 36 -13.64 3.49 -5.72
N ARG A 37 -12.34 3.18 -5.82
CA ARG A 37 -11.60 2.55 -4.71
C ARG A 37 -11.40 3.56 -3.61
N GLU A 38 -12.22 3.47 -2.57
CA GLU A 38 -11.86 3.98 -1.27
C GLU A 38 -10.61 3.20 -0.81
N SER A 39 -9.47 3.87 -0.63
CA SER A 39 -8.34 3.24 0.06
C SER A 39 -8.56 3.37 1.56
N ASP A 40 -8.53 2.26 2.27
CA ASP A 40 -8.82 2.20 3.72
C ASP A 40 -7.71 2.76 4.60
N TYR A 41 -6.56 3.14 4.03
CA TYR A 41 -5.38 3.51 4.78
C TYR A 41 -5.03 4.98 4.58
N ASN A 42 -4.76 5.64 5.69
CA ASN A 42 -4.35 7.02 5.76
C ASN A 42 -2.94 7.12 6.32
N PHE A 43 -2.27 8.23 6.00
CA PHE A 43 -1.01 8.58 6.64
C PHE A 43 -1.19 8.57 8.16
N GLY A 44 -0.33 7.84 8.87
CA GLY A 44 -0.38 7.68 10.33
C GLY A 44 -1.17 6.49 10.86
N ASP A 45 -1.86 5.74 10.00
CA ASP A 45 -2.54 4.53 10.44
C ASP A 45 -1.53 3.45 10.81
N VAL A 46 -1.73 2.80 11.95
CA VAL A 46 -0.93 1.66 12.39
C VAL A 46 -1.63 0.40 11.92
N VAL A 47 -0.95 -0.39 11.11
CA VAL A 47 -1.49 -1.59 10.47
C VAL A 47 -0.69 -2.83 10.87
N LEU A 48 -1.39 -3.95 11.03
CA LEU A 48 -0.73 -5.25 11.10
C LEU A 48 -0.54 -5.76 9.67
N VAL A 49 0.70 -5.98 9.25
CA VAL A 49 1.02 -6.32 7.85
C VAL A 49 2.07 -7.44 7.78
N GLY A 50 2.02 -8.24 6.71
CA GLY A 50 3.12 -9.13 6.34
C GLY A 50 4.33 -8.32 5.87
N PHE A 51 5.19 -7.92 6.80
CA PHE A 51 6.32 -7.04 6.56
C PHE A 51 7.58 -7.86 6.20
N PRO A 52 8.28 -7.52 5.10
CA PRO A 52 9.53 -8.18 4.74
C PRO A 52 10.63 -7.80 5.76
N VAL A 53 11.35 -8.77 6.29
CA VAL A 53 12.60 -8.45 6.99
C VAL A 53 13.66 -7.99 5.99
N THR A 54 14.76 -7.43 6.50
CA THR A 54 15.84 -6.84 5.71
C THR A 54 16.43 -7.78 4.65
N ASP A 55 16.37 -9.10 4.86
CA ASP A 55 16.80 -10.09 3.86
C ASP A 55 15.84 -10.23 2.66
N LEU A 56 14.65 -9.62 2.73
CA LEU A 56 13.54 -9.68 1.77
C LEU A 56 13.01 -11.09 1.46
N GLN A 57 13.56 -12.14 2.07
CA GLN A 57 13.18 -13.54 1.87
C GLN A 57 12.10 -13.96 2.87
N THR A 58 12.16 -13.44 4.09
CA THR A 58 11.22 -13.82 5.15
C THR A 58 10.17 -12.73 5.38
N VAL A 59 8.90 -13.14 5.43
CA VAL A 59 7.78 -12.26 5.78
C VAL A 59 7.35 -12.55 7.22
N LYS A 60 7.26 -11.50 8.04
CA LYS A 60 6.77 -11.61 9.42
C LYS A 60 5.59 -10.66 9.61
N LYS A 61 4.54 -11.13 10.30
CA LYS A 61 3.44 -10.26 10.72
C LYS A 61 3.97 -9.27 11.76
N ARG A 62 3.92 -7.98 11.45
CA ARG A 62 4.42 -6.91 12.32
C ARG A 62 3.54 -5.68 12.21
N PRO A 63 3.45 -4.88 13.28
CA PRO A 63 2.90 -3.54 13.17
C PRO A 63 3.80 -2.67 12.28
N ALA A 64 3.18 -1.83 11.47
CA ALA A 64 3.83 -0.82 10.64
C ALA A 64 2.93 0.42 10.56
N VAL A 65 3.51 1.59 10.35
CA VAL A 65 2.76 2.82 10.12
C VAL A 65 2.68 3.08 8.62
N ALA A 66 1.49 3.36 8.11
CA ALA A 66 1.30 3.83 6.74
C ALA A 66 1.84 5.26 6.62
N ILE A 67 2.85 5.45 5.77
CA ILE A 67 3.52 6.76 5.56
C ILE A 67 3.24 7.37 4.18
N SER A 68 2.34 6.74 3.41
CA SER A 68 1.84 7.28 2.15
C SER A 68 0.43 7.84 2.33
N ARG A 69 0.08 8.90 1.60
CA ARG A 69 -1.23 9.57 1.68
C ARG A 69 -2.30 8.81 0.90
N LYS A 70 -3.57 8.92 1.31
CA LYS A 70 -4.78 8.33 0.66
C LYS A 70 -4.73 8.43 -0.88
N THR A 71 -4.34 9.60 -1.38
CA THR A 71 -4.23 9.90 -2.82
C THR A 71 -3.20 9.04 -3.58
N TYR A 72 -2.13 8.61 -2.91
CA TYR A 72 -1.17 7.63 -3.45
C TYR A 72 -1.83 6.27 -3.65
N GLN A 73 -2.62 5.80 -2.67
CA GLN A 73 -3.22 4.47 -2.68
C GLN A 73 -4.47 4.35 -3.57
N GLN A 74 -5.16 5.45 -3.86
CA GLN A 74 -6.25 5.45 -4.84
C GLN A 74 -5.76 5.02 -6.23
N ASN A 75 -4.54 5.41 -6.58
CA ASN A 75 -3.95 5.16 -7.91
C ASN A 75 -2.97 3.99 -7.95
N ARG A 76 -2.63 3.39 -6.80
CA ARG A 76 -1.69 2.27 -6.70
C ARG A 76 -2.22 1.17 -5.78
N PRO A 77 -1.98 -0.11 -6.10
CA PRO A 77 -2.37 -1.22 -5.24
C PRO A 77 -1.49 -1.38 -3.99
N ASP A 78 -0.57 -0.44 -3.74
CA ASP A 78 0.45 -0.53 -2.71
C ASP A 78 0.31 0.59 -1.66
N VAL A 79 0.90 0.37 -0.50
CA VAL A 79 1.06 1.32 0.61
C VAL A 79 2.54 1.37 0.98
N ILE A 80 3.11 2.56 1.02
CA ILE A 80 4.44 2.79 1.62
C ILE A 80 4.24 2.81 3.13
N SER A 81 4.99 1.96 3.84
CA SER A 81 4.90 1.78 5.29
C SER A 81 6.27 1.79 5.95
N MET A 82 6.33 2.24 7.21
CA MET A 82 7.51 2.20 8.08
C MET A 82 7.29 1.18 9.20
N ALA A 83 8.27 0.33 9.49
CA ALA A 83 8.13 -0.71 10.50
C ALA A 83 8.05 -0.14 11.92
N VAL A 84 7.32 -0.84 12.80
CA VAL A 84 7.30 -0.60 14.25
C VAL A 84 7.89 -1.81 14.96
N THR A 85 8.72 -1.57 15.98
CA THR A 85 9.40 -2.62 16.74
C THR A 85 9.28 -2.40 18.24
N SER A 86 8.96 -3.46 18.99
CA SER A 86 9.04 -3.44 20.46
C SER A 86 10.45 -3.76 20.98
N ARG A 87 11.42 -3.98 20.08
CA ARG A 87 12.82 -4.21 20.46
C ARG A 87 13.52 -2.86 20.55
N ILE A 88 13.50 -2.31 21.76
CA ILE A 88 14.08 -1.00 22.06
C ILE A 88 15.56 -1.21 22.39
N ARG A 89 16.45 -0.50 21.69
CA ARG A 89 17.88 -0.43 21.98
C ARG A 89 18.25 1.02 22.26
N GLN A 90 19.04 1.25 23.28
CA GLN A 90 19.50 2.60 23.63
C GLN A 90 21.02 2.70 23.45
N PRO A 91 21.53 3.85 22.96
CA PRO A 91 20.76 4.99 22.44
C PRO A 91 19.99 4.63 21.15
N LEU A 92 18.90 5.36 20.87
CA LEU A 92 18.15 5.20 19.62
C LEU A 92 19.05 5.63 18.44
N ALA A 93 18.98 4.89 17.33
CA ALA A 93 19.73 5.22 16.13
C ALA A 93 19.08 6.36 15.35
N THR A 94 19.82 6.94 14.40
CA THR A 94 19.28 7.93 13.46
C THR A 94 18.06 7.38 12.73
N GLY A 95 16.97 8.15 12.70
CA GLY A 95 15.73 7.71 12.07
C GLY A 95 14.83 6.86 12.97
N GLU A 96 15.25 6.57 14.22
CA GLU A 96 14.41 5.90 15.21
C GLU A 96 13.77 6.90 16.19
N ALA A 97 12.52 6.63 16.60
CA ALA A 97 11.90 7.37 17.69
C ALA A 97 10.95 6.51 18.53
N MET A 98 10.89 6.80 19.83
CA MET A 98 9.92 6.18 20.72
C MET A 98 8.51 6.70 20.46
N LEU A 99 7.54 5.79 20.33
CA LEU A 99 6.12 6.12 20.33
C LEU A 99 5.67 6.38 21.77
N LYS A 100 5.22 7.60 22.04
CA LYS A 100 4.74 8.01 23.37
C LYS A 100 3.38 7.40 23.66
N ASP A 101 2.48 7.43 22.68
CA ASP A 101 1.08 7.03 22.83
C ASP A 101 0.83 5.67 22.15
N TRP A 102 1.73 4.71 22.39
CA TRP A 102 1.70 3.40 21.74
C TRP A 102 0.39 2.63 22.01
N GLN A 103 -0.26 2.82 23.17
CA GLN A 103 -1.57 2.23 23.45
C GLN A 103 -2.65 2.76 22.50
N VAL A 104 -2.65 4.07 22.23
CA VAL A 104 -3.62 4.72 21.32
C VAL A 104 -3.41 4.23 19.89
N ALA A 105 -2.16 3.98 19.52
CA ALA A 105 -1.78 3.33 18.27
C ALA A 105 -2.17 1.83 18.17
N GLY A 106 -2.77 1.26 19.21
CA GLY A 106 -3.21 -0.13 19.26
C GLY A 106 -2.08 -1.14 19.44
N LEU A 107 -0.89 -0.69 19.84
CA LEU A 107 0.27 -1.56 20.08
C LEU A 107 0.15 -2.22 21.46
N ALA A 108 0.68 -3.44 21.59
CA ALA A 108 0.58 -4.20 22.83
C ALA A 108 1.65 -3.82 23.88
N ARG A 109 2.72 -3.13 23.47
CA ARG A 109 3.89 -2.80 24.30
C ARG A 109 4.53 -1.48 23.81
N PRO A 110 5.33 -0.81 24.66
CA PRO A 110 6.19 0.28 24.22
C PRO A 110 6.98 -0.10 22.97
N SER A 111 6.99 0.78 21.98
CA SER A 111 7.50 0.47 20.64
C SER A 111 8.13 1.68 19.97
N VAL A 112 9.10 1.42 19.10
CA VAL A 112 9.89 2.40 18.35
C VAL A 112 9.48 2.39 16.88
N LEU A 113 9.37 3.58 16.28
CA LEU A 113 9.41 3.77 14.84
C LEU A 113 10.81 3.40 14.35
N ASN A 114 10.91 2.44 13.44
CA ASN A 114 12.18 1.95 12.91
C ASN A 114 12.28 2.39 11.45
N PRO A 115 13.39 3.00 10.99
CA PRO A 115 13.56 3.52 9.62
C PRO A 115 13.64 2.43 8.54
N LEU A 116 13.06 1.26 8.79
CA LEU A 116 12.82 0.21 7.82
C LEU A 116 11.53 0.51 7.05
N ILE A 117 11.67 1.09 5.86
CA ILE A 117 10.57 1.48 4.98
C ILE A 117 10.40 0.45 3.86
N ALA A 118 9.14 0.08 3.57
CA ALA A 118 8.82 -0.82 2.47
C ALA A 118 7.52 -0.40 1.76
N THR A 119 7.49 -0.63 0.44
CA THR A 119 6.28 -0.54 -0.37
C THR A 119 5.61 -1.92 -0.40
N LEU A 120 4.39 -2.00 0.12
CA LEU A 120 3.70 -3.26 0.37
C LEU A 120 2.35 -3.25 -0.35
N ALA A 121 2.03 -4.35 -1.05
CA ALA A 121 0.71 -4.53 -1.63
C ALA A 121 -0.37 -4.45 -0.53
N GLN A 122 -1.45 -3.71 -0.77
CA GLN A 122 -2.52 -3.49 0.21
C GLN A 122 -3.12 -4.78 0.73
N LYS A 123 -3.21 -5.82 -0.11
CA LYS A 123 -3.66 -7.17 0.27
C LYS A 123 -2.80 -7.87 1.34
N ARG A 124 -1.58 -7.37 1.61
CA ARG A 124 -0.72 -7.88 2.69
C ARG A 124 -1.06 -7.31 4.05
N ILE A 125 -1.86 -6.24 4.10
CA ILE A 125 -2.36 -5.65 5.34
C ILE A 125 -3.46 -6.57 5.87
N VAL A 126 -3.30 -7.01 7.10
CA VAL A 126 -4.22 -7.91 7.79
C VAL A 126 -5.36 -7.13 8.43
N LYS A 127 -5.03 -6.00 9.09
CA LYS A 127 -5.99 -5.08 9.70
C LYS A 127 -5.35 -3.75 10.07
N VAL A 128 -6.17 -2.72 10.24
CA VAL A 128 -5.81 -1.50 10.98
C VAL A 128 -5.88 -1.82 12.47
N MET A 129 -4.83 -1.43 13.21
CA MET A 129 -4.72 -1.61 14.66
C MET A 129 -5.14 -0.35 15.44
N GLY A 130 -4.84 0.81 14.87
CA GLY A 130 -5.09 2.11 15.47
C GLY A 130 -4.45 3.21 14.63
N ARG A 131 -4.24 4.37 15.24
CA ARG A 131 -3.62 5.52 14.58
C ARG A 131 -2.64 6.18 15.54
N LEU A 132 -1.54 6.70 14.99
CA LEU A 132 -0.62 7.51 15.79
C LEU A 132 -1.33 8.74 16.37
N SER A 133 -0.94 9.13 17.58
CA SER A 133 -1.38 10.39 18.18
C SER A 133 -0.81 11.58 17.41
N VAL A 134 -1.35 12.77 17.65
CA VAL A 134 -0.84 14.01 17.03
C VAL A 134 0.65 14.23 17.38
N ALA A 135 1.06 13.89 18.60
CA ALA A 135 2.45 14.02 19.03
C ALA A 135 3.37 13.03 18.29
N ASP A 136 2.98 11.76 18.20
CA ASP A 136 3.77 10.75 17.49
C ASP A 136 3.78 10.98 15.98
N MET A 137 2.73 11.58 15.42
CA MET A 137 2.68 12.01 14.02
C MET A 137 3.69 13.12 13.70
N ALA A 138 3.80 14.13 14.57
CA ALA A 138 4.80 15.18 14.40
C ALA A 138 6.23 14.63 14.44
N VAL A 139 6.49 13.65 15.31
CA VAL A 139 7.78 12.93 15.35
C VAL A 139 8.02 12.16 14.06
N LEU A 140 7.02 11.44 13.55
CA LEU A 140 7.12 10.72 12.27
C LEU A 140 7.47 11.65 11.11
N ASP A 141 6.85 12.83 11.02
CA ASP A 141 7.15 13.82 9.97
C ASP A 141 8.62 14.27 10.02
N VAL A 142 9.15 14.55 11.22
CA VAL A 142 10.57 14.90 11.41
C VAL A 142 11.47 13.73 10.98
N LEU A 143 11.15 12.49 11.40
CA LEU A 143 11.92 11.31 11.01
C LEU A 143 11.96 11.14 9.49
N ILE A 144 10.83 11.29 8.80
CA ILE A 144 10.76 11.19 7.34
C ILE A 144 11.66 12.25 6.70
N GLN A 145 11.61 13.50 7.16
CA GLN A 145 12.49 14.56 6.66
C GLN A 145 13.98 14.25 6.88
N THR A 146 14.33 13.75 8.07
CA THR A 146 15.71 13.33 8.37
C THR A 146 16.18 12.18 7.49
N ILE A 147 15.35 11.16 7.27
CA ILE A 147 15.69 9.97 6.47
C ILE A 147 15.86 10.32 4.98
N PHE A 148 15.00 11.18 4.44
CA PHE A 148 14.99 11.52 3.02
C PHE A 148 15.78 12.80 2.67
N GLY A 149 16.47 13.41 3.64
CA GLY A 149 17.40 14.51 3.41
C GLY A 149 16.77 15.88 3.20
N ASN A 150 15.57 16.12 3.74
CA ASN A 150 14.85 17.39 3.58
C ASN A 150 14.75 18.14 4.91
N SER A 151 15.90 18.43 5.53
CA SER A 151 15.99 19.24 6.75
C SER A 151 15.96 20.73 6.42
N LEU A 152 15.04 21.49 7.04
CA LEU A 152 14.91 22.95 6.92
C LEU A 152 16.08 23.75 7.56
N HIS A 153 17.24 23.13 7.76
CA HIS A 153 18.40 23.79 8.35
C HIS A 153 19.70 23.20 7.78
N GLU A 154 20.19 23.82 6.71
CA GLU A 154 21.61 24.06 6.44
C GLU A 154 21.78 25.51 5.99
#